data_AF-A0AAE0JZY0-F1
#
_entry.id   AF-A0AAE0JZY0-F1
#
_cell.length_a   1.000
_cell.length_b   1.000
_cell.length_c   1.000
_cell.angle_alpha   90.00
_cell.angle_beta   90.00
_cell.angle_gamma   90.00
#
_symmetry.space_group_name_H-M   'P 1'
#
loop_
_entity.id
_entity.type
_entity.pdbx_description
1 polymer ?
#
loop_
_entity_poly.entity_id
_entity_poly.type
_entity_poly.pdbx_seq_one_letter_code
_entity_poly.pdbx_strand_id
1 'polypeptide(L)'
;MARWGPRPDLPTPYIPECYSHQYIRQLNTKGVDKYSSVSYWKLYNGGTAWDCLGINEKFKGLYSPIGRMVWQVAGTLKYMLEAGECPMFHCDLHLCNIFVDFGRDTNLPDFYVGDFGRAKM
;
A
#
# COMPACT_ATOMS: atom_id res chain seq x y z
N MET A 1 0.06 5.60 -18.86
CA MET A 1 0.43 4.97 -17.57
C MET A 1 1.92 5.18 -17.40
N ALA A 2 2.35 6.04 -16.47
CA ALA A 2 3.77 6.22 -16.20
C ALA A 2 4.37 4.87 -15.75
N ARG A 3 5.49 4.45 -16.36
CA ARG A 3 6.14 3.18 -16.01
C ARG A 3 7.04 3.42 -14.80
N TRP A 4 6.52 3.12 -13.61
CA TRP A 4 7.30 3.09 -12.39
C TRP A 4 8.07 1.77 -12.34
N GLY A 5 9.38 1.81 -12.54
CA GLY A 5 10.28 0.65 -12.48
C GLY A 5 11.27 0.78 -11.32
N PRO A 6 11.97 -0.30 -10.95
CA PRO A 6 12.92 -0.28 -9.84
C PRO A 6 14.01 0.79 -10.05
N ARG A 7 14.15 1.69 -9.08
CA ARG A 7 15.14 2.77 -9.03
C ARG A 7 16.15 2.46 -7.94
N PRO A 8 17.34 1.93 -8.26
CA PRO A 8 18.32 1.49 -7.26
C PRO A 8 18.91 2.65 -6.45
N ASP A 9 18.76 3.88 -6.94
CA ASP A 9 19.11 5.14 -6.27
C ASP A 9 18.07 5.58 -5.21
N LEU A 10 16.87 4.97 -5.21
CA LEU A 10 15.78 5.32 -4.31
C LEU A 10 15.51 4.21 -3.29
N PRO A 11 14.91 4.55 -2.12
CA PRO A 11 14.47 3.54 -1.18
C PRO A 11 13.52 2.54 -1.82
N THR A 12 13.62 1.26 -1.44
CA THR A 12 12.65 0.24 -1.84
C THR A 12 11.24 0.68 -1.43
N PRO A 13 10.30 0.80 -2.37
CA PRO A 13 8.93 1.18 -2.03
C PRO A 13 8.21 0.01 -1.35
N TYR A 14 7.56 0.30 -0.22
CA TYR A 14 6.66 -0.64 0.44
C TYR A 14 5.24 -0.34 -0.01
N ILE A 15 4.92 -0.77 -1.23
CA ILE A 15 3.58 -0.66 -1.83
C ILE A 15 3.02 -2.07 -2.03
N PRO A 16 1.72 -2.30 -1.80
CA PRO A 16 1.07 -3.57 -2.08
C PRO A 16 1.36 -4.11 -3.47
N GLU A 17 1.69 -5.40 -3.55
CA GLU A 17 1.92 -6.07 -4.83
C GLU A 17 0.57 -6.32 -5.52
N CYS A 18 0.35 -5.66 -6.65
CA CYS A 18 -0.74 -5.96 -7.57
C CYS A 18 -0.25 -7.01 -8.58
N TYR A 19 -0.81 -8.22 -8.52
CA TYR A 19 -0.38 -9.31 -9.41
C TYR A 19 -1.32 -9.53 -10.60
N SER A 20 -2.51 -8.93 -10.61
CA SER A 20 -3.43 -9.02 -11.76
C SER A 20 -4.45 -7.89 -11.78
N HIS A 21 -4.91 -7.53 -12.98
CA HIS A 21 -5.97 -6.54 -13.22
C HIS A 21 -6.81 -6.97 -14.42
N GLN A 22 -8.13 -6.82 -14.32
CA GLN A 22 -9.07 -7.16 -15.37
C GLN A 22 -10.33 -6.29 -15.34
N TYR A 23 -10.98 -6.16 -16.50
CA TYR A 23 -12.31 -5.57 -16.62
C TYR A 23 -13.35 -6.67 -16.70
N ILE A 24 -14.25 -6.73 -15.72
CA ILE A 24 -15.33 -7.72 -15.67
C ILE A 24 -16.61 -7.07 -16.20
N ARG A 25 -17.20 -7.67 -17.24
CA ARG A 25 -18.50 -7.24 -17.77
C ARG A 25 -19.61 -7.59 -16.77
N GLN A 26 -20.45 -6.62 -16.44
CA GLN A 26 -21.65 -6.81 -15.65
C GLN A 26 -22.86 -6.91 -16.58
N LEU A 27 -23.58 -8.04 -16.49
CA LEU A 27 -24.84 -8.23 -17.20
C LEU A 27 -25.91 -7.34 -16.56
N ASN A 28 -26.36 -6.33 -17.29
CA ASN A 28 -27.43 -5.44 -16.86
C ASN A 28 -28.75 -5.82 -17.55
N THR A 29 -29.84 -5.84 -16.79
CA THR A 29 -31.21 -6.08 -17.31
C THR A 29 -31.73 -4.96 -18.22
N LYS A 30 -31.05 -3.80 -18.29
CA LYS A 30 -31.44 -2.64 -19.11
C LYS A 30 -30.67 -2.48 -20.44
N GLY A 31 -29.89 -3.47 -20.87
CA GLY A 31 -29.25 -3.47 -22.20
C GLY A 31 -28.05 -2.53 -22.38
N VAL A 32 -27.55 -1.89 -21.31
CA VAL A 32 -26.30 -1.10 -21.34
C VAL A 32 -25.20 -1.90 -20.65
N ASP A 33 -24.13 -2.21 -21.39
CA ASP A 33 -22.94 -2.86 -20.87
C ASP A 33 -22.25 -1.97 -19.84
N LYS A 34 -22.03 -2.52 -18.65
CA LYS A 34 -21.17 -1.92 -17.61
C LYS A 34 -19.97 -2.82 -17.39
N TYR A 35 -18.82 -2.21 -17.15
CA TYR A 35 -17.59 -2.91 -16.82
C TYR A 35 -17.10 -2.45 -15.45
N SER A 36 -16.69 -3.40 -14.63
CA SER A 36 -16.01 -3.14 -13.36
C SER A 36 -14.52 -3.37 -13.54
N SER A 37 -13.72 -2.37 -13.17
CA SER A 37 -12.27 -2.54 -13.05
C SER A 37 -11.98 -3.31 -11.75
N VAL A 38 -11.33 -4.47 -11.86
CA VAL A 38 -11.01 -5.34 -10.73
C VAL A 38 -9.50 -5.59 -10.72
N SER A 39 -8.87 -5.37 -9.58
CA SER A 39 -7.45 -5.58 -9.34
C SER A 39 -7.26 -6.55 -8.19
N TYR A 40 -6.27 -7.43 -8.31
CA TYR A 40 -5.92 -8.45 -7.35
C TYR A 40 -4.58 -8.14 -6.72
N TRP A 41 -4.56 -8.15 -5.38
CA TRP A 41 -3.44 -7.69 -4.58
C TRP A 41 -3.03 -8.74 -3.58
N LYS A 42 -1.74 -8.78 -3.24
CA LYS A 42 -1.21 -9.63 -2.17
C LYS A 42 -2.00 -9.37 -0.87
N LEU A 43 -2.34 -10.44 -0.16
CA LEU A 43 -2.94 -10.36 1.17
C LEU A 43 -1.87 -10.06 2.22
N TYR A 44 -2.14 -9.08 3.07
CA TYR A 44 -1.30 -8.67 4.19
C TYR A 44 -1.87 -9.22 5.50
N ASN A 45 -1.13 -10.09 6.18
CA ASN A 45 -1.66 -10.94 7.26
C ASN A 45 -1.79 -10.24 8.62
N GLY A 46 -1.27 -9.02 8.77
CA GLY A 46 -1.27 -8.25 10.02
C GLY A 46 -2.41 -7.24 10.13
N GLY A 47 -3.30 -7.15 9.14
CA GLY A 47 -4.34 -6.12 9.08
C GLY A 47 -3.73 -4.75 8.77
N THR A 48 -4.22 -3.70 9.45
CA THR A 48 -3.74 -2.34 9.27
C THR A 48 -2.83 -1.89 10.42
N ALA A 49 -2.05 -0.83 10.21
CA ALA A 49 -1.25 -0.23 11.28
C ALA A 49 -2.13 0.30 12.42
N TRP A 50 -3.38 0.67 12.14
CA TRP A 50 -4.36 1.01 13.18
C TRP A 50 -4.63 -0.18 14.10
N ASP A 51 -4.89 -1.35 13.52
CA ASP A 51 -5.15 -2.58 14.29
C ASP A 51 -3.91 -3.01 15.07
N CYS A 52 -2.75 -2.96 14.41
CA CYS A 52 -1.49 -3.44 14.95
C CYS A 52 -0.91 -2.52 16.03
N LEU A 53 -0.93 -1.19 15.86
CA LEU A 53 -0.30 -0.25 16.79
C LEU A 53 -1.31 0.44 17.71
N GLY A 54 -2.54 0.68 17.24
CA GLY A 54 -3.56 1.40 18.00
C GLY A 54 -4.32 0.52 18.98
N ILE A 55 -4.52 -0.76 18.65
CA ILE A 55 -5.41 -1.65 19.41
C ILE A 55 -4.64 -2.80 20.07
N ASN A 56 -3.64 -3.37 19.41
CA ASN A 56 -2.95 -4.57 19.89
C ASN A 56 -1.98 -4.27 21.05
N GLU A 57 -2.27 -4.84 22.23
CA GLU A 57 -1.46 -4.64 23.44
C GLU A 57 -0.03 -5.15 23.30
N LYS A 58 0.24 -6.12 22.43
CA LYS A 58 1.60 -6.64 22.20
C LYS A 58 2.53 -5.57 21.61
N PHE A 59 1.98 -4.56 20.95
CA PHE A 59 2.75 -3.50 20.30
C PHE A 59 2.67 -2.15 21.03
N LYS A 60 1.80 -2.04 22.04
CA LYS A 60 1.72 -0.84 22.87
C LYS A 60 3.06 -0.60 23.56
N GLY A 61 3.64 0.58 23.33
CA GLY A 61 4.92 0.98 23.94
C GLY A 61 6.18 0.43 23.26
N LEU A 62 6.05 -0.35 22.18
CA LEU A 62 7.21 -0.78 21.40
C LEU A 62 7.61 0.30 20.39
N TYR A 63 8.77 0.91 20.58
CA TYR A 63 9.32 1.92 19.66
C TYR A 63 9.83 1.32 18.35
N SER A 64 10.31 0.07 18.35
CA SER A 64 10.94 -0.53 17.16
C SER A 64 9.97 -0.71 15.97
N PRO A 65 8.74 -1.24 16.15
CA PRO A 65 7.73 -1.30 15.08
C PRO A 65 7.32 0.08 14.56
N ILE A 66 7.19 1.07 15.46
CA ILE A 66 6.89 2.46 15.08
C ILE A 66 8.02 3.04 14.22
N GLY A 67 9.27 2.89 14.65
CA GLY A 67 10.44 3.34 13.89
C GLY A 67 10.52 2.68 12.52
N ARG A 68 10.26 1.36 12.44
CA ARG A 68 10.22 0.63 11.17
C ARG A 68 9.11 1.14 10.25
N MET A 69 7.90 1.35 10.78
CA MET A 69 6.80 1.92 10.02
C MET A 69 7.15 3.30 9.45
N VAL A 70 7.65 4.22 10.28
CA VAL A 70 8.01 5.58 9.85
C VAL A 70 9.07 5.52 8.75
N TRP A 71 10.10 4.70 8.92
CA TRP A 71 11.15 4.52 7.91
C TRP A 71 10.60 4.03 6.56
N GLN A 72 9.78 2.98 6.58
CA GLN A 72 9.21 2.36 5.37
C GLN A 72 8.19 3.27 4.67
N VAL A 73 7.32 3.93 5.44
CA VAL A 73 6.35 4.89 4.90
C VAL A 73 7.06 6.10 4.32
N ALA A 74 8.02 6.70 5.03
CA ALA A 74 8.77 7.85 4.52
C ALA A 74 9.58 7.51 3.27
N GLY A 75 10.24 6.34 3.24
CA GLY A 75 10.94 5.85 2.06
C GLY A 75 10.00 5.65 0.86
N THR A 76 8.81 5.11 1.10
CA THR A 76 7.78 4.93 0.06
C THR A 76 7.27 6.27 -0.47
N LEU A 77 7.00 7.24 0.41
CA LEU A 77 6.59 8.59 -0.01
C LEU A 77 7.68 9.29 -0.81
N LYS A 78 8.95 9.18 -0.41
CA LYS A 78 10.09 9.68 -1.20
C LYS A 78 10.12 9.04 -2.57
N TYR A 79 9.97 7.72 -2.64
CA TYR A 79 9.91 7.01 -3.91
C TYR A 79 8.77 7.53 -4.79
N MET A 80 7.57 7.72 -4.24
CA MET A 80 6.42 8.27 -4.96
C MET A 80 6.67 9.69 -5.51
N LEU A 81 7.48 10.50 -4.82
CA LEU A 81 7.81 11.85 -5.26
C LEU A 81 8.87 11.87 -6.38
N GLU A 82 9.79 10.91 -6.40
CA GLU A 82 11.03 10.99 -7.20
C GLU A 82 11.15 9.93 -8.32
N ALA A 83 10.41 8.82 -8.27
CA ALA A 83 10.63 7.70 -9.17
C ALA A 83 10.01 7.88 -10.57
N GLY A 84 9.03 8.79 -10.74
CA GLY A 84 8.35 9.08 -12.00
C GLY A 84 8.71 10.46 -12.60
N GLU A 85 8.18 10.76 -13.78
CA GLU A 85 8.33 12.08 -14.43
C GLU A 85 7.61 13.20 -13.67
N CYS A 86 6.49 12.86 -13.01
CA CYS A 86 5.73 13.76 -12.16
C CYS A 86 5.68 13.20 -10.74
N PRO A 87 5.75 14.06 -9.70
CA PRO A 87 5.62 13.64 -8.32
C PRO A 87 4.22 13.07 -8.06
N MET A 88 4.13 11.94 -7.35
CA MET A 88 2.86 11.35 -6.94
C MET A 88 2.59 11.60 -5.45
N PHE A 89 1.40 12.12 -5.15
CA PHE A 89 0.91 12.37 -3.81
C PHE A 89 -0.18 11.36 -3.45
N HIS A 90 -0.07 10.71 -2.28
CA HIS A 90 -1.07 9.72 -1.83
C HIS A 90 -2.45 10.35 -1.55
N CYS A 91 -2.47 11.55 -0.97
CA CYS A 91 -3.66 12.34 -0.60
C CYS A 91 -4.66 11.71 0.39
N ASP A 92 -4.44 10.47 0.85
CA ASP A 92 -5.28 9.81 1.87
C ASP A 92 -4.47 8.91 2.81
N LEU A 93 -3.30 9.39 3.24
CA LEU A 93 -2.42 8.61 4.10
C LEU A 93 -2.88 8.70 5.56
N HIS A 94 -3.32 7.56 6.09
CA HIS A 94 -3.65 7.36 7.50
C HIS A 94 -3.40 5.91 7.91
N LEU A 95 -3.45 5.59 9.20
CA LEU A 95 -3.05 4.27 9.73
C LEU A 95 -3.85 3.09 9.16
N CYS A 96 -5.11 3.29 8.76
CA CYS A 96 -5.92 2.24 8.12
C CYS A 96 -5.50 1.95 6.66
N ASN A 97 -4.77 2.86 6.02
CA ASN A 97 -4.23 2.70 4.66
C ASN A 97 -2.76 2.26 4.67
N ILE A 98 -2.28 1.80 5.83
CA ILE A 98 -0.96 1.18 5.98
C ILE A 98 -1.20 -0.28 6.37
N PHE A 99 -0.90 -1.20 5.45
CA PHE A 99 -1.07 -2.63 5.68
C PHE A 99 0.16 -3.24 6.34
N VAL A 100 -0.07 -4.23 7.21
CA VAL A 100 0.97 -4.87 8.00
C VAL A 100 1.21 -6.29 7.49
N ASP A 101 2.46 -6.64 7.19
CA ASP A 101 2.86 -8.01 6.87
C ASP A 101 3.81 -8.55 7.93
N PHE A 102 3.43 -9.64 8.57
CA PHE A 102 4.33 -10.45 9.37
C PHE A 102 5.00 -11.46 8.45
N GLY A 103 6.26 -11.16 8.11
CA GLY A 103 7.14 -12.11 7.45
C GLY A 103 7.30 -13.39 8.28
N ARG A 104 7.57 -14.51 7.61
CA ARG A 104 7.70 -15.82 8.28
C ARG A 104 8.89 -15.88 9.26
N ASP A 105 9.93 -15.07 9.02
CA ASP A 105 11.22 -15.16 9.71
C ASP A 105 11.66 -13.86 10.40
N THR A 106 10.78 -12.85 10.52
CA THR A 106 11.13 -11.55 11.10
C THR A 106 10.35 -11.27 12.38
N ASN A 107 11.06 -10.88 13.45
CA ASN A 107 10.45 -10.44 14.71
C ASN A 107 9.73 -9.07 14.60
N LEU A 108 9.92 -8.36 13.49
CA LEU A 108 9.27 -7.09 13.20
C LEU A 108 8.42 -7.23 11.93
N PRO A 109 7.21 -6.65 11.90
CA PRO A 109 6.41 -6.60 10.68
C PRO A 109 6.96 -5.57 9.69
N ASP A 110 6.54 -5.71 8.44
CA ASP A 110 6.68 -4.69 7.40
C ASP A 110 5.38 -3.92 7.20
N PHE A 111 5.50 -2.65 6.81
CA PHE A 111 4.41 -1.71 6.67
C PHE A 111 4.33 -1.20 5.23
N TYR A 112 3.20 -1.42 4.58
CA TYR A 112 2.97 -1.13 3.16
C TYR A 112 1.91 -0.06 2.98
N VAL A 113 2.23 1.00 2.24
CA VAL A 113 1.31 2.10 1.92
C VAL A 113 0.35 1.65 0.82
N GLY A 114 -0.95 1.60 1.14
CA GLY A 114 -2.00 1.13 0.24
C GLY A 114 -3.16 2.13 0.11
N ASP A 115 -4.16 1.73 -0.69
CA ASP A 115 -5.31 2.56 -1.07
C ASP A 115 -4.95 3.88 -1.76
N PHE A 116 -4.60 3.76 -3.04
CA PHE A 116 -4.27 4.88 -3.92
C PHE A 116 -5.51 5.49 -4.58
N GLY A 117 -6.74 5.22 -4.10
CA GLY A 117 -7.98 5.70 -4.74
C GLY A 117 -8.09 7.23 -4.83
N ARG A 118 -7.33 7.96 -4.00
CA ARG A 118 -7.26 9.43 -4.00
C ARG A 118 -5.92 10.00 -4.47
N ALA A 119 -4.99 9.14 -4.90
CA ALA A 119 -3.66 9.58 -5.29
C ALA A 119 -3.69 10.50 -6.52
N LYS A 120 -2.77 11.45 -6.58
CA LYS A 120 -2.68 12.47 -7.63
C LYS A 120 -1.24 12.67 -8.10
N MET A 121 -1.09 13.05 -9.36
CA MET A 121 0.16 13.53 -9.95
C MET A 121 0.12 15.05 -10.11
#